data_AF-A0A2H3K2V5-F1
#
_entry.id   AF-A0A2H3K2V5-F1
#
_cell.length_a   1.000
_cell.length_b   1.000
_cell.length_c   1.000
_cell.angle_alpha   90.00
_cell.angle_beta   90.00
_cell.angle_gamma   90.00
#
_symmetry.space_group_name_H-M   'P 1'
#
loop_
_entity.id
_entity.type
_entity.pdbx_description
1 polymer ?
#
loop_
_entity_poly.entity_id
_entity_poly.type
_entity_poly.pdbx_seq_one_letter_code
_entity_poly.pdbx_strand_id
1 'polypeptide(L)'
;LESLRFFFPDTLLLAALDLIDRESVIKYKTPWGRAQYEVLGSTNSYAVFPEMLLTNMQPMAYCTCPAFAYSVLLSGSQLMCKHLLATILAERLSRCSERHVDPNEFANIVVRQCA
;
A
#
# COMPACT_ATOMS: atom_id res chain seq x y z
N LEU A 1 -6.76 17.15 8.16
CA LEU A 1 -7.24 16.65 6.85
C LEU A 1 -7.10 17.69 5.75
N GLU A 2 -7.36 18.98 6.00
CA GLU A 2 -7.26 20.04 4.97
C GLU A 2 -5.92 20.08 4.22
N SER A 3 -4.79 19.92 4.92
CA SER A 3 -3.48 19.87 4.28
C SER A 3 -3.31 18.70 3.31
N LEU A 4 -3.98 17.56 3.53
CA LEU A 4 -3.94 16.41 2.61
C LEU A 4 -4.83 16.63 1.38
N ARG A 5 -5.96 17.33 1.54
CA ARG A 5 -6.87 17.69 0.43
C ARG A 5 -6.21 18.62 -0.59
N PHE A 6 -5.17 19.35 -0.17
CA PHE A 6 -4.36 20.16 -1.07
C PHE A 6 -3.54 19.32 -2.06
N PHE A 7 -3.04 18.15 -1.63
CA PHE A 7 -2.18 17.29 -2.46
C PHE A 7 -2.94 16.18 -3.20
N PHE A 8 -4.09 15.76 -2.67
CA PHE A 8 -4.84 14.63 -3.19
C PHE A 8 -6.28 15.01 -3.53
N PRO A 9 -6.82 14.52 -4.66
CA PRO A 9 -8.24 14.64 -4.95
C PRO A 9 -9.08 14.06 -3.80
N ASP A 10 -10.18 14.73 -3.46
CA ASP A 10 -11.07 14.32 -2.37
C ASP A 10 -11.55 12.87 -2.53
N THR A 11 -11.87 12.45 -3.75
CA THR A 11 -12.30 11.08 -4.05
C THR A 11 -11.22 10.05 -3.73
N LEU A 12 -9.95 10.38 -3.99
CA LEU A 12 -8.82 9.50 -3.70
C LEU A 12 -8.56 9.44 -2.19
N LEU A 13 -8.58 10.58 -1.52
CA LEU A 13 -8.36 10.67 -0.08
C LEU A 13 -9.45 9.91 0.70
N LEU A 14 -10.72 10.12 0.35
CA LEU A 14 -11.84 9.40 0.98
C LEU A 14 -11.75 7.89 0.73
N ALA A 15 -11.40 7.47 -0.49
CA ALA A 15 -11.23 6.05 -0.81
C ALA A 15 -10.05 5.42 -0.05
N ALA A 16 -8.99 6.19 0.24
CA ALA A 16 -7.89 5.72 1.08
C ALA A 16 -8.31 5.57 2.54
N LEU A 17 -9.06 6.54 3.08
CA LEU A 17 -9.57 6.49 4.46
C LEU A 17 -10.57 5.35 4.66
N ASP A 18 -11.46 5.09 3.69
CA ASP A 18 -12.39 3.96 3.73
C ASP A 18 -11.67 2.60 3.86
N LEU A 19 -10.52 2.42 3.19
CA LEU A 19 -9.70 1.21 3.34
C LEU A 19 -9.12 1.04 4.76
N ILE A 20 -8.77 2.16 5.42
CA ILE A 20 -8.28 2.15 6.81
C ILE A 20 -9.42 1.82 7.77
N ASP A 21 -10.59 2.41 7.55
CA ASP A 21 -11.77 2.20 8.39
C ASP A 21 -12.29 0.77 8.29
N ARG A 22 -12.10 0.10 7.15
CA ARG A 22 -12.40 -1.32 6.94
C ARG A 22 -11.27 -2.26 7.36
N GLU A 23 -10.24 -1.77 8.03
CA GLU A 23 -9.07 -2.56 8.47
C GLU A 23 -8.41 -3.37 7.34
N SER A 24 -8.53 -2.87 6.10
CA SER A 24 -8.15 -3.58 4.88
C SER A 24 -6.65 -3.46 4.57
N VAL A 25 -5.89 -2.77 5.41
CA VAL A 25 -4.42 -2.64 5.32
C VAL A 25 -3.76 -3.64 6.27
N ILE A 26 -3.11 -4.65 5.72
CA ILE A 26 -2.42 -5.70 6.47
C ILE A 26 -0.92 -5.44 6.43
N LYS A 27 -0.29 -5.47 7.61
CA LYS A 27 1.17 -5.38 7.77
C LYS A 27 1.71 -6.74 8.19
N TYR A 28 2.41 -7.40 7.27
CA TYR A 28 3.09 -8.66 7.54
C TYR A 28 4.47 -8.41 8.13
N LYS A 29 4.68 -8.88 9.37
CA LYS A 29 5.98 -8.88 10.04
C LYS A 29 6.73 -10.13 9.67
N THR A 30 7.73 -9.98 8.81
CA THR A 30 8.60 -11.09 8.41
C THR A 30 9.73 -11.29 9.43
N PRO A 31 10.24 -12.52 9.60
CA PRO A 31 11.34 -12.81 10.54
C PRO A 31 12.66 -12.11 10.15
N TRP A 32 12.80 -11.66 8.89
CA TRP A 32 13.98 -10.95 8.40
C TRP A 32 13.92 -9.43 8.60
N GLY A 33 12.94 -8.94 9.36
CA GLY A 33 12.87 -7.55 9.83
C GLY A 33 12.26 -6.55 8.83
N ARG A 34 11.97 -6.94 7.59
CA ARG A 34 11.21 -6.10 6.65
C ARG A 34 9.72 -6.34 6.78
N ALA A 35 8.94 -5.27 6.79
CA ALA A 35 7.49 -5.37 6.72
C ALA A 35 7.04 -5.45 5.26
N GLN A 36 6.09 -6.33 4.97
CA GLN A 36 5.36 -6.33 3.70
C GLN A 36 3.93 -5.83 3.94
N TYR A 37 3.42 -5.01 3.03
CA TYR A 37 2.05 -4.51 3.12
C TYR A 37 1.18 -5.13 2.05
N GLU A 38 -0.04 -5.47 2.44
CA GLU A 38 -1.09 -5.91 1.56
C GLU A 38 -2.33 -5.09 1.83
N VAL A 39 -2.98 -4.64 0.76
CA VAL A 39 -4.26 -3.95 0.85
C VAL A 39 -5.32 -4.79 0.17
N LEU A 40 -6.35 -5.16 0.94
CA LEU A 40 -7.50 -5.87 0.42
C LEU A 40 -8.36 -4.90 -0.38
N GLY A 41 -8.38 -5.06 -1.69
CA GLY A 41 -9.34 -4.38 -2.55
C GLY A 41 -10.70 -5.06 -2.54
N SER A 42 -11.65 -4.47 -3.27
CA SER A 42 -12.98 -5.06 -3.46
C SER A 42 -12.96 -6.34 -4.30
N THR A 43 -11.96 -6.48 -5.18
CA THR A 43 -11.83 -7.59 -6.14
C THR A 43 -10.56 -8.40 -5.88
N ASN A 44 -9.41 -7.71 -5.81
CA ASN A 44 -8.10 -8.33 -5.63
C ASN A 44 -7.37 -7.73 -4.43
N SER A 45 -6.42 -8.49 -3.88
CA SER A 45 -5.43 -8.02 -2.92
C SER A 45 -4.22 -7.42 -3.63
N TYR A 46 -3.73 -6.28 -3.16
CA TYR A 46 -2.60 -5.58 -3.77
C TYR A 46 -1.41 -5.54 -2.82
N ALA A 47 -0.25 -5.97 -3.30
CA ALA A 47 1.01 -5.73 -2.62
C ALA A 47 1.37 -4.23 -2.68
N VAL A 48 1.74 -3.68 -1.53
CA VAL A 48 2.17 -2.29 -1.38
C VAL A 48 3.57 -2.24 -0.77
N PHE A 49 4.42 -1.40 -1.34
CA PHE A 49 5.80 -1.19 -0.93
C PHE A 49 5.99 0.31 -0.70
N PRO A 50 5.73 0.81 0.52
CA PRO A 50 5.82 2.23 0.83
C PRO A 50 7.24 2.78 0.76
N GLU A 51 8.22 1.95 1.12
CA GLU A 51 9.64 2.30 1.17
C GLU A 51 10.45 1.24 0.41
N MET A 52 10.41 1.30 -0.92
CA MET A 52 11.27 0.46 -1.75
C MET A 52 12.64 1.13 -1.90
N LEU A 53 13.64 0.57 -1.20
CA LEU A 53 15.03 0.98 -1.31
C LEU A 53 15.68 0.24 -2.48
N LEU A 54 15.80 0.90 -3.62
CA LEU A 54 16.71 0.48 -4.68
C LEU A 54 18.10 1.03 -4.36
N THR A 55 19.12 0.17 -4.41
CA THR A 55 20.51 0.55 -4.13
C THR A 55 20.89 1.81 -4.93
N ASN A 56 21.26 2.89 -4.22
CA ASN A 56 21.69 4.18 -4.76
C ASN A 56 20.61 5.06 -5.42
N MET A 57 19.32 4.82 -5.16
CA MET A 57 18.24 5.70 -5.62
C MET A 57 17.39 6.23 -4.45
N GLN A 58 16.68 7.35 -4.71
CA GLN A 58 15.67 7.86 -3.78
C GLN A 58 14.66 6.76 -3.42
N PRO A 59 14.17 6.69 -2.17
CA PRO A 59 13.12 5.75 -1.79
C PRO A 59 11.94 5.90 -2.76
N MET A 60 11.56 4.81 -3.41
CA MET A 60 10.40 4.80 -4.30
C MET A 60 9.26 4.04 -3.66
N ALA A 61 8.04 4.53 -3.85
CA ALA A 61 6.86 3.86 -3.39
C ALA A 61 6.23 3.10 -4.57
N TYR A 62 5.77 1.88 -4.35
CA TYR A 62 5.18 1.04 -5.39
C TYR A 62 3.91 0.34 -4.91
N CYS A 63 2.94 0.20 -5.81
CA CYS A 63 1.76 -0.62 -5.60
C CYS A 63 1.47 -1.42 -6.87
N THR A 64 1.06 -2.66 -6.69
CA THR A 64 0.70 -3.58 -7.79
C THR A 64 -0.65 -3.27 -8.43
N CYS A 65 -1.41 -2.28 -7.94
CA CYS A 65 -2.73 -2.01 -8.48
C CYS A 65 -2.68 -1.35 -9.88
N PRO A 66 -3.66 -1.63 -10.76
CA PRO A 66 -3.72 -1.04 -12.10
C PRO A 66 -3.74 0.50 -12.09
N ALA A 67 -4.39 1.09 -11.09
CA ALA A 67 -4.44 2.55 -10.92
C ALA A 67 -3.06 3.16 -10.65
N PHE A 68 -2.16 2.44 -9.96
CA PHE A 68 -0.79 2.91 -9.77
C PHE A 68 -0.03 2.92 -11.10
N ALA A 69 -0.11 1.82 -11.86
CA ALA A 69 0.53 1.71 -13.16
C ALA A 69 0.06 2.82 -14.12
N TYR A 70 -1.24 3.09 -14.18
CA TYR A 70 -1.78 4.10 -15.08
C TYR A 70 -1.67 5.54 -14.55
N SER A 71 -2.19 5.81 -13.35
CA SER A 71 -2.32 7.17 -12.82
C SER A 71 -1.00 7.76 -12.32
N VAL A 72 -0.10 6.92 -11.79
CA VAL A 72 1.18 7.36 -11.23
C VAL A 72 2.30 7.20 -12.25
N LEU A 73 2.51 6.00 -12.80
CA LEU A 73 3.67 5.74 -13.67
C LEU A 73 3.48 6.25 -15.11
N LEU A 74 2.34 5.98 -15.75
CA LEU A 74 2.13 6.30 -17.16
C LEU A 74 1.67 7.74 -17.38
N SER A 75 0.64 8.19 -16.65
CA SER A 75 0.05 9.52 -16.86
C SER A 75 0.64 10.61 -15.97
N GLY A 76 1.24 10.26 -14.83
CA GLY A 76 1.70 11.23 -13.83
C GLY A 76 0.59 12.13 -13.26
N SER A 77 -0.69 11.74 -13.43
CA SER A 77 -1.85 12.53 -13.00
C SER A 77 -2.06 12.51 -11.48
N GLN A 78 -1.50 11.52 -10.79
CA GLN A 78 -1.59 11.37 -9.34
C GLN A 78 -0.22 11.05 -8.75
N LEU A 79 0.08 11.62 -7.58
CA LEU A 79 1.31 11.33 -6.84
C LEU A 79 1.35 9.89 -6.31
N MET A 80 0.20 9.31 -6.00
CA MET A 80 0.07 7.97 -5.46
C MET A 80 -1.33 7.41 -5.70
N CYS A 81 -1.46 6.08 -5.66
CA CYS A 81 -2.77 5.43 -5.65
C CYS A 81 -3.38 5.42 -4.23
N LYS A 82 -4.69 5.16 -4.15
CA LYS A 82 -5.40 5.07 -2.86
C LYS A 82 -4.83 4.02 -1.90
N HIS A 83 -4.33 2.88 -2.40
CA HIS A 83 -3.80 1.81 -1.53
C HIS A 83 -2.48 2.21 -0.89
N LEU A 84 -1.62 2.91 -1.64
CA LEU A 84 -0.35 3.41 -1.13
C LEU A 84 -0.60 4.53 -0.11
N LEU A 85 -1.50 5.47 -0.41
CA LEU A 85 -1.90 6.50 0.53
C LEU A 85 -2.49 5.89 1.81
N ALA A 86 -3.40 4.92 1.66
CA ALA A 86 -4.00 4.21 2.78
C ALA A 86 -2.95 3.51 3.65
N THR A 87 -1.95 2.87 3.04
CA THR A 87 -0.88 2.17 3.75
C THR A 87 -0.01 3.13 4.56
N ILE A 88 0.41 4.24 3.96
CA ILE A 88 1.23 5.27 4.64
C ILE A 88 0.44 5.88 5.80
N LEU A 89 -0.83 6.23 5.57
CA LEU A 89 -1.69 6.80 6.61
C LEU A 89 -1.96 5.79 7.73
N ALA A 90 -2.30 4.55 7.39
CA ALA A 90 -2.53 3.48 8.38
C ALA A 90 -1.30 3.25 9.25
N GLU A 91 -0.09 3.25 8.67
CA GLU A 91 1.15 3.11 9.42
C GLU A 91 1.37 4.29 10.37
N ARG A 92 1.19 5.52 9.89
CA ARG A 92 1.34 6.73 10.73
C ARG A 92 0.29 6.84 11.82
N LEU A 93 -0.91 6.28 11.59
CA LEU A 93 -2.00 6.23 12.55
C LEU A 93 -1.96 4.97 13.44
N SER A 94 -1.02 4.05 13.20
CA SER A 94 -0.95 2.74 13.87
C SER A 94 -2.28 1.95 13.76
N ARG A 95 -2.94 2.03 12.60
CA ARG A 95 -4.20 1.32 12.26
C ARG A 95 -3.98 0.20 11.23
N CYS A 96 -2.77 -0.35 11.14
CA CYS A 96 -2.49 -1.52 10.30
C CYS A 96 -2.86 -2.80 11.04
N SER A 97 -3.51 -3.73 10.32
CA SER A 97 -3.76 -5.09 10.80
C SER A 97 -2.46 -5.89 10.75
N GLU A 98 -1.77 -6.01 11.89
CA GLU A 98 -0.48 -6.70 11.95
C GLU A 98 -0.64 -8.23 11.98
N ARG A 99 0.16 -8.94 11.18
CA ARG A 99 0.22 -10.40 11.16
C ARG A 99 1.66 -10.87 11.14
N HIS A 100 2.00 -11.82 12.00
CA HIS A 100 3.28 -12.51 11.95
C HIS A 100 3.17 -13.66 10.94
N VAL A 101 4.18 -13.81 10.10
CA VAL A 101 4.14 -14.75 8.97
C VAL A 101 5.45 -15.51 8.92
N ASP A 102 5.36 -16.82 8.74
CA ASP A 102 6.52 -17.67 8.52
C ASP A 102 6.99 -17.63 7.04
N PRO A 103 8.19 -18.15 6.72
CA PRO A 103 8.70 -18.13 5.34
C PRO A 103 7.78 -18.79 4.29
N ASN A 104 7.06 -19.84 4.67
CA ASN A 104 6.21 -20.60 3.76
C ASN A 104 4.88 -19.89 3.51
N GLU A 105 4.28 -19.35 4.56
CA GLU A 105 3.10 -18.50 4.48
C GLU A 105 3.39 -17.23 3.68
N PHE A 106 4.58 -16.65 3.84
CA PHE A 106 5.03 -15.50 3.07
C PHE A 106 5.10 -15.81 1.56
N ALA A 107 5.68 -16.96 1.19
CA ALA A 107 5.71 -17.39 -0.20
C ALA A 107 4.29 -17.52 -0.79
N ASN A 108 3.35 -18.09 -0.02
CA ASN A 108 1.95 -18.20 -0.44
C ASN A 108 1.27 -16.85 -0.62
N ILE A 109 1.56 -15.87 0.24
CA ILE A 109 1.04 -14.50 0.12
C ILE A 109 1.57 -13.83 -1.15
N VAL A 110 2.87 -13.94 -1.42
CA VAL A 110 3.48 -13.36 -2.63
C VAL A 110 2.87 -13.94 -3.90
N VAL A 111 2.64 -15.26 -3.94
CA VAL A 111 1.99 -15.91 -5.10
C VAL A 111 0.59 -15.35 -5.35
N ARG A 112 -0.21 -15.13 -4.29
CA ARG A 112 -1.56 -14.55 -4.42
C ARG A 112 -1.56 -13.11 -4.93
N GLN A 113 -0.49 -12.36 -4.65
CA GLN A 113 -0.36 -10.96 -5.07
C GLN A 113 0.13 -10.79 -6.52
N CYS A 114 0.64 -11.87 -7.13
CA CYS A 114 1.14 -11.89 -8.51
C CYS A 114 0.14 -12.52 -9.51
N ALA A 115 -1.00 -13.04 -9.04
CA ALA A 115 -2.05 -13.65 -9.86
C ALA A 115 -3.15 -12.62 -10.22
#